data_AF-A0A8R2HQ81-F1
#
_entry.id   AF-A0A8R2HQ81-F1
#
_cell.length_a   1.000
_cell.length_b   1.000
_cell.length_c   1.000
_cell.angle_alpha   90.00
_cell.angle_beta   90.00
_cell.angle_gamma   90.00
#
_symmetry.space_group_name_H-M   'P 1'
#
loop_
_entity.id
_entity.type
_entity.pdbx_description
1 polymer ?
#
loop_
_entity_poly.entity_id
_entity_poly.type
_entity_poly.pdbx_seq_one_letter_code
_entity_poly.pdbx_strand_id
1 'polypeptide(L)'
;MHRHVQNTTIQQDFWCRLFSWRCIDECKYHCMWSAVKKLENAGRQVVKFHGKWPFKRIMGMQEPASVFASLLNLLANAYMYSKLRTEFSIKSRPMVLLWHLFALVCMNAWVWSMVFHTRDTPFTEFMDYTCALSMVMGLYVAAVVRILHSQKKIVATLLTGSLLYFATHVRLLATGVVDYDYNMTVNVIFGAVGSFIWLVYAGYLSARGSRYSSRMLWFVTCSAVVLPLELLDFPPVRRAWDAHAVWHLSTAPLPLLFYQFVIEDLRYTQSRQDKLL
;
A
#
# COMPACT_ATOMS: atom_id res chain seq x y z
N MET A 1 -25.13 36.71 30.40
CA MET A 1 -23.81 36.69 29.72
C MET A 1 -23.95 35.90 28.42
N HIS A 2 -24.37 36.55 27.34
CA HIS A 2 -24.32 35.97 26.00
C HIS A 2 -22.87 36.08 25.49
N ARG A 3 -22.14 34.96 25.42
CA ARG A 3 -20.87 34.94 24.68
C ARG A 3 -21.21 35.08 23.21
N HIS A 4 -20.84 36.22 22.63
CA HIS A 4 -20.74 36.37 21.19
C HIS A 4 -19.83 35.26 20.64
N VAL A 5 -20.40 34.27 19.97
CA VAL A 5 -19.65 33.43 19.03
C VAL A 5 -19.38 34.35 17.84
N GLN A 6 -18.19 34.96 17.82
CA GLN A 6 -17.72 35.61 16.60
C GLN A 6 -17.72 34.54 15.50
N ASN A 7 -18.47 34.77 14.43
CA ASN A 7 -18.31 34.05 13.18
C ASN A 7 -16.93 34.44 12.60
N THR A 8 -15.87 33.87 13.14
CA THR A 8 -14.55 33.92 12.53
C THR A 8 -14.60 33.02 11.32
N THR A 9 -14.81 33.59 10.14
CA THR A 9 -14.53 32.92 8.88
C THR A 9 -13.05 32.55 8.90
N ILE A 10 -12.73 31.27 9.11
CA ILE A 10 -11.34 30.81 9.11
C ILE A 10 -10.82 31.02 7.69
N GLN A 11 -9.90 31.98 7.51
CA GLN A 11 -9.29 32.24 6.22
C GLN A 11 -8.40 31.06 5.86
N GLN A 12 -8.86 30.25 4.91
CA GLN A 12 -8.09 29.10 4.42
C GLN A 12 -6.91 29.55 3.58
N ASP A 13 -5.76 28.93 3.84
CA ASP A 13 -4.55 29.10 3.03
C ASP A 13 -4.73 28.49 1.62
N PHE A 14 -3.75 28.75 0.75
CA PHE A 14 -3.76 28.27 -0.63
C PHE A 14 -3.88 26.74 -0.72
N TRP A 15 -3.12 26.02 0.10
CA TRP A 15 -3.07 24.56 0.09
C TRP A 15 -4.40 23.93 0.55
N CYS A 16 -5.03 24.53 1.56
CA CYS A 16 -6.32 24.10 2.05
C CYS A 16 -7.40 24.23 0.96
N ARG A 17 -7.35 25.30 0.15
CA ARG A 17 -8.24 25.45 -1.00
C ARG A 17 -7.93 24.46 -2.11
N LEU A 18 -6.64 24.26 -2.41
CA LEU A 18 -6.19 23.31 -3.44
C LEU A 18 -6.70 21.89 -3.16
N PHE A 19 -6.64 21.45 -1.90
CA PHE A 19 -7.12 20.13 -1.48
C PHE A 19 -8.59 20.11 -1.00
N SER A 20 -9.37 21.14 -1.33
CA SER A 20 -10.80 21.21 -1.03
C SER A 20 -11.15 20.94 0.44
N TRP A 21 -10.37 21.50 1.36
CA TRP A 21 -10.73 21.55 2.77
C TRP A 21 -11.92 22.49 2.94
N ARG A 22 -12.91 22.12 3.76
CA ARG A 22 -14.08 22.97 4.03
C ARG A 22 -13.88 23.71 5.35
N CYS A 23 -14.61 24.82 5.56
CA CYS A 23 -14.59 25.56 6.83
C CYS A 23 -14.88 24.66 8.06
N ILE A 24 -15.76 23.67 7.91
CA ILE A 24 -16.05 22.71 8.98
C ILE A 24 -14.85 21.81 9.30
N ASP A 25 -14.06 21.44 8.28
CA ASP A 25 -12.88 20.60 8.45
C ASP A 25 -11.77 21.41 9.16
N GLU A 26 -11.63 22.71 8.84
CA GLU A 26 -10.75 23.63 9.56
C GLU A 26 -11.16 23.81 11.02
N CYS A 27 -12.46 24.03 11.27
CA CYS A 27 -12.98 24.18 12.63
C CYS A 27 -12.70 22.92 13.47
N LYS A 28 -12.93 21.72 12.91
CA LYS A 28 -12.58 20.45 13.56
C LYS A 28 -11.09 20.38 13.87
N TYR A 29 -10.23 20.73 12.93
CA TYR A 29 -8.77 20.71 13.12
C TYR A 29 -8.31 21.68 14.22
N HIS A 30 -8.80 22.92 14.22
CA HIS A 30 -8.43 23.91 15.24
C HIS A 30 -8.97 23.55 16.63
N CYS A 31 -10.20 23.04 16.70
CA CYS A 31 -10.78 22.53 17.95
C CYS A 31 -10.00 21.34 18.51
N MET A 32 -9.62 20.39 17.64
CA MET A 32 -8.75 19.27 18.00
C MET A 32 -7.43 19.77 18.60
N TRP A 33 -6.70 20.66 17.92
CA TRP A 33 -5.42 21.17 18.42
C TRP A 33 -5.56 22.01 19.70
N SER A 34 -6.67 22.74 19.87
CA SER A 34 -7.00 23.42 21.12
C SER A 34 -7.20 22.42 22.28
N ALA A 35 -7.90 21.30 22.03
CA ALA A 35 -8.09 20.24 23.00
C ALA A 35 -6.77 19.51 23.32
N VAL A 36 -5.96 19.17 22.31
CA VAL A 36 -4.63 18.57 22.48
C VAL A 36 -3.77 19.44 23.39
N LYS A 37 -3.69 20.75 23.15
CA LYS A 37 -2.92 21.67 23.99
C LYS A 37 -3.39 21.67 25.46
N LYS A 38 -4.71 21.59 25.70
CA LYS A 38 -5.26 21.51 27.05
C LYS A 38 -4.90 20.19 27.74
N LEU A 39 -4.92 19.07 27.01
CA LEU A 39 -4.50 17.76 27.52
C LEU A 39 -3.02 17.75 27.87
N GLU A 40 -2.16 18.21 26.96
CA GLU A 40 -0.71 18.32 27.17
C GLU A 40 -0.39 19.19 28.39
N ASN A 41 -1.01 20.38 28.50
CA ASN A 41 -0.82 21.28 29.64
C ASN A 41 -1.28 20.68 30.98
N ALA A 42 -2.26 19.78 30.96
CA ALA A 42 -2.75 19.08 32.14
C ALA A 42 -1.96 17.80 32.45
N GLY A 43 -0.87 17.51 31.71
CA GLY A 43 -0.09 16.28 31.86
C GLY A 43 -0.87 15.01 31.48
N ARG A 44 -1.95 15.13 30.69
CA ARG A 44 -2.79 14.01 30.28
C ARG A 44 -2.35 13.46 28.93
N GLN A 45 -2.56 12.17 28.73
CA GLN A 45 -2.32 11.55 27.42
C GLN A 45 -3.25 12.13 26.36
N VAL A 46 -2.68 12.38 25.18
CA VAL A 46 -3.44 12.75 23.99
C VAL A 46 -4.31 11.58 23.58
N VAL A 47 -5.53 11.86 23.12
CA VAL A 47 -6.50 10.86 22.66
C VAL A 47 -6.75 10.99 21.17
N LYS A 48 -7.41 9.98 20.58
CA LYS A 48 -7.90 10.05 19.21
C LYS A 48 -9.10 11.00 19.10
N PHE A 49 -9.19 11.71 17.98
CA PHE A 49 -10.29 12.58 17.61
C PHE A 49 -10.89 12.06 16.31
N HIS A 50 -12.21 11.83 16.30
CA HIS A 50 -12.91 11.28 15.13
C HIS A 50 -12.27 9.98 14.60
N GLY A 51 -11.82 9.10 15.52
CA GLY A 51 -11.20 7.82 15.17
C GLY A 51 -9.70 7.88 14.81
N LYS A 52 -9.10 9.07 14.70
CA LYS A 52 -7.70 9.23 14.28
C LYS A 52 -6.85 9.98 15.31
N TRP A 53 -5.54 9.72 15.28
CA TRP A 53 -4.59 10.52 16.04
C TRP A 53 -4.46 11.95 15.49
N PRO A 54 -4.11 12.95 16.31
CA PRO A 54 -3.94 14.32 15.84
C PRO A 54 -2.61 14.52 15.09
N PHE A 55 -2.69 14.78 13.79
CA PHE A 55 -1.54 15.12 12.94
C PHE A 55 -1.41 16.61 12.69
N LYS A 56 -0.18 17.11 12.61
CA LYS A 56 0.08 18.50 12.23
C LYS A 56 0.15 18.58 10.71
N ARG A 57 -0.80 19.30 10.11
CA ARG A 57 -0.84 19.51 8.65
C ARG A 57 0.38 20.29 8.17
N ILE A 58 0.90 19.91 7.00
CA ILE A 58 1.98 20.60 6.29
C ILE A 58 1.55 20.75 4.83
N MET A 59 1.57 21.97 4.30
CA MET A 59 1.12 22.25 2.93
C MET A 59 -0.24 21.63 2.61
N GLY A 60 -1.19 21.68 3.55
CA GLY A 60 -2.54 21.12 3.40
C GLY A 60 -2.65 19.58 3.46
N MET A 61 -1.54 18.84 3.52
CA MET A 61 -1.54 17.38 3.69
C MET A 61 -1.94 17.02 5.12
N GLN A 62 -2.91 16.10 5.26
CA GLN A 62 -3.38 15.60 6.55
C GLN A 62 -2.28 14.83 7.30
N GLU A 63 -1.62 13.89 6.62
CA GLU A 63 -0.63 12.96 7.18
C GLU A 63 0.69 13.03 6.39
N PRO A 64 1.48 14.11 6.56
CA PRO A 64 2.61 14.41 5.67
C PRO A 64 3.72 13.34 5.67
N ALA A 65 3.92 12.62 6.78
CA ALA A 65 4.90 11.53 6.84
C ALA A 65 4.45 10.33 5.99
N SER A 66 3.18 9.93 6.09
CA SER A 66 2.60 8.88 5.25
C SER A 66 2.67 9.27 3.77
N VAL A 67 2.32 10.51 3.40
CA VAL A 67 2.44 10.98 2.00
C VAL A 67 3.88 10.86 1.47
N PHE A 68 4.87 11.28 2.27
CA PHE A 68 6.27 11.16 1.90
C PHE A 68 6.72 9.71 1.75
N ALA A 69 6.33 8.84 2.69
CA ALA A 69 6.68 7.43 2.66
C ALA A 69 6.00 6.67 1.49
N SER A 70 4.75 6.98 1.17
CA SER A 70 4.04 6.46 -0.01
C SER A 70 4.71 6.93 -1.31
N LEU A 71 5.21 8.17 -1.36
CA LEU A 71 6.00 8.66 -2.50
C LEU A 71 7.29 7.85 -2.68
N LEU A 72 8.01 7.52 -1.60
CA LEU A 72 9.21 6.68 -1.71
C LEU A 72 8.88 5.29 -2.27
N ASN A 73 7.78 4.68 -1.82
CA ASN A 73 7.30 3.42 -2.39
C ASN A 73 6.96 3.55 -3.89
N LEU A 74 6.25 4.61 -4.29
CA LEU A 74 5.93 4.89 -5.68
C LEU A 74 7.20 5.01 -6.53
N LEU A 75 8.18 5.78 -6.05
CA LEU A 75 9.47 5.98 -6.74
C LEU A 75 10.27 4.68 -6.84
N ALA A 76 10.30 3.85 -5.80
CA ALA A 76 10.96 2.56 -5.83
C ALA A 76 10.32 1.61 -6.85
N ASN A 77 8.98 1.56 -6.91
CA ASN A 77 8.24 0.80 -7.93
C ASN A 77 8.52 1.36 -9.34
N ALA A 78 8.46 2.67 -9.54
CA ALA A 78 8.70 3.31 -10.83
C ALA A 78 10.13 3.09 -11.33
N TYR A 79 11.12 3.20 -10.44
CA TYR A 79 12.52 2.94 -10.75
C TYR A 79 12.73 1.49 -11.20
N MET A 80 12.20 0.52 -10.45
CA MET A 80 12.33 -0.88 -10.81
C MET A 80 11.52 -1.27 -12.05
N TYR A 81 10.33 -0.66 -12.22
CA TYR A 81 9.54 -0.81 -13.43
C TYR A 81 10.29 -0.29 -14.66
N SER A 82 11.01 0.84 -14.53
CA SER A 82 11.89 1.36 -15.57
C SER A 82 12.95 0.33 -16.01
N LYS A 83 13.56 -0.37 -15.05
CA LYS A 83 14.50 -1.46 -15.38
C LYS A 83 13.83 -2.65 -16.08
N LEU A 84 12.66 -3.07 -15.59
CA LEU A 84 11.89 -4.17 -16.18
C LEU A 84 11.55 -3.86 -17.65
N ARG A 85 11.01 -2.67 -17.93
CA ARG A 85 10.59 -2.27 -19.28
C ARG A 85 11.75 -2.07 -20.26
N THR A 86 12.95 -1.73 -19.77
CA THR A 86 14.12 -1.60 -20.65
C THR A 86 14.63 -2.95 -21.13
N GLU A 87 14.45 -4.00 -20.33
CA GLU A 87 15.00 -5.32 -20.62
C GLU A 87 13.98 -6.25 -21.27
N PHE A 88 12.71 -6.17 -20.88
CA PHE A 88 11.67 -7.07 -21.34
C PHE A 88 10.53 -6.30 -22.01
N SER A 89 10.26 -6.63 -23.27
CA SER A 89 9.10 -6.10 -24.00
C SER A 89 7.83 -6.86 -23.61
N ILE A 90 6.71 -6.14 -23.50
CA ILE A 90 5.39 -6.70 -23.19
C ILE A 90 5.00 -7.83 -24.17
N LYS A 91 5.41 -7.72 -25.44
CA LYS A 91 5.09 -8.69 -26.50
C LYS A 91 5.93 -9.96 -26.44
N SER A 92 6.98 -10.00 -25.62
CA SER A 92 7.91 -11.13 -25.62
C SER A 92 7.25 -12.43 -25.13
N ARG A 93 6.57 -12.40 -23.98
CA ARG A 93 5.94 -13.60 -23.38
C ARG A 93 4.76 -13.22 -22.47
N PRO A 94 3.72 -14.07 -22.30
CA PRO A 94 2.60 -13.80 -21.39
C PRO A 94 3.01 -13.51 -19.94
N MET A 95 4.07 -14.16 -19.45
CA MET A 95 4.61 -13.90 -18.09
C MET A 95 5.20 -12.50 -17.95
N VAL A 96 5.74 -11.91 -19.02
CA VAL A 96 6.25 -10.53 -18.98
C VAL A 96 5.09 -9.55 -18.85
N LEU A 97 4.01 -9.74 -19.62
CA LEU A 97 2.80 -8.93 -19.50
C LEU A 97 2.27 -8.90 -18.06
N LEU A 98 2.23 -10.06 -17.39
CA LEU A 98 1.82 -10.14 -15.98
C LEU A 98 2.64 -9.21 -15.08
N TRP A 99 3.96 -9.20 -15.22
CA TRP A 99 4.85 -8.36 -14.40
C TRP A 99 4.71 -6.87 -14.71
N HIS A 100 4.46 -6.50 -15.97
CA HIS A 100 4.14 -5.12 -16.32
C HIS A 100 2.83 -4.66 -15.69
N LEU A 101 1.78 -5.48 -15.80
CA LEU A 101 0.47 -5.17 -15.20
C LEU A 101 0.59 -5.06 -13.67
N PHE A 102 1.31 -5.99 -13.04
CA PHE A 102 1.53 -5.96 -11.59
C PHE A 102 2.26 -4.68 -11.16
N ALA A 103 3.29 -4.25 -11.89
CA ALA A 103 3.98 -3.01 -11.59
C ALA A 103 3.08 -1.76 -11.70
N LEU A 104 2.20 -1.72 -12.70
CA LEU A 104 1.21 -0.65 -12.84
C LEU A 104 0.20 -0.65 -11.68
N VAL A 105 -0.25 -1.83 -11.23
CA VAL A 105 -1.12 -1.98 -10.06
C VAL A 105 -0.44 -1.43 -8.80
N CYS A 106 0.82 -1.79 -8.54
CA CYS A 106 1.57 -1.28 -7.40
C CYS A 106 1.74 0.24 -7.45
N MET A 107 2.14 0.80 -8.59
CA MET A 107 2.27 2.26 -8.71
C MET A 107 0.93 2.98 -8.51
N ASN A 108 -0.16 2.46 -9.07
CA ASN A 108 -1.49 3.04 -8.90
C ASN A 108 -1.92 3.06 -7.43
N ALA A 109 -1.67 1.98 -6.68
CA ALA A 109 -1.99 1.91 -5.27
C ALA A 109 -1.19 2.90 -4.42
N TRP A 110 0.12 3.06 -4.66
CA TRP A 110 0.91 4.05 -3.94
C TRP A 110 0.49 5.49 -4.27
N VAL A 111 0.01 5.76 -5.48
CA VAL A 111 -0.62 7.05 -5.83
C VAL A 111 -1.88 7.28 -5.00
N TRP A 112 -2.77 6.29 -4.91
CA TRP A 112 -4.00 6.43 -4.11
C TRP A 112 -3.72 6.56 -2.61
N SER A 113 -2.70 5.88 -2.09
CA SER A 113 -2.22 6.07 -0.73
C SER A 113 -1.75 7.51 -0.49
N MET A 114 -0.95 8.09 -1.40
CA MET A 114 -0.56 9.50 -1.30
C MET A 114 -1.77 10.45 -1.31
N VAL A 115 -2.76 10.19 -2.18
CA VAL A 115 -3.97 11.01 -2.30
C VAL A 115 -4.80 10.94 -1.01
N PHE A 116 -4.99 9.74 -0.45
CA PHE A 116 -5.73 9.52 0.79
C PHE A 116 -5.05 10.20 2.00
N HIS A 117 -3.75 10.00 2.21
CA HIS A 117 -3.02 10.63 3.31
C HIS A 117 -2.87 12.15 3.14
N THR A 118 -2.98 12.66 1.92
CA THR A 118 -3.07 14.10 1.67
C THR A 118 -4.44 14.62 2.10
N ARG A 119 -5.51 13.97 1.62
CA ARG A 119 -6.89 14.41 1.83
C ARG A 119 -7.80 13.20 2.03
N ASP A 120 -8.16 12.99 3.29
CA ASP A 120 -9.07 11.93 3.68
C ASP A 120 -10.53 12.31 3.39
N THR A 121 -11.17 11.51 2.54
CA THR A 121 -12.58 11.54 2.17
C THR A 121 -13.06 10.10 1.96
N PRO A 122 -14.38 9.83 2.01
CA PRO A 122 -14.89 8.48 1.77
C PRO A 122 -14.43 7.87 0.43
N PHE A 123 -14.30 8.70 -0.61
CA PHE A 123 -13.84 8.23 -1.92
C PHE A 123 -12.35 7.90 -1.93
N THR A 124 -11.50 8.74 -1.35
CA THR A 124 -10.06 8.49 -1.30
C THR A 124 -9.72 7.32 -0.39
N GLU A 125 -10.45 7.14 0.72
CA GLU A 125 -10.35 5.98 1.60
C GLU A 125 -10.71 4.69 0.85
N PHE A 126 -11.86 4.70 0.16
CA PHE A 126 -12.28 3.58 -0.69
C PHE A 126 -11.22 3.20 -1.74
N MET A 127 -10.66 4.21 -2.41
CA MET A 127 -9.66 3.99 -3.45
C MET A 127 -8.35 3.45 -2.88
N ASP A 128 -7.88 3.98 -1.74
CA ASP A 128 -6.66 3.48 -1.09
C ASP A 128 -6.80 2.01 -0.70
N TYR A 129 -7.88 1.63 -0.01
CA TYR A 129 -8.07 0.25 0.43
C TYR A 129 -8.28 -0.72 -0.73
N THR A 130 -9.04 -0.32 -1.74
CA THR A 130 -9.24 -1.12 -2.96
C THR A 130 -7.92 -1.35 -3.68
N CYS A 131 -7.09 -0.31 -3.82
CA CYS A 131 -5.84 -0.42 -4.52
C CYS A 131 -4.78 -1.19 -3.71
N ALA A 132 -4.73 -1.03 -2.38
CA ALA A 132 -3.91 -1.84 -1.49
C ALA A 132 -4.25 -3.33 -1.62
N LEU A 133 -5.54 -3.69 -1.58
CA LEU A 133 -5.97 -5.07 -1.80
C LEU A 133 -5.58 -5.59 -3.19
N SER A 134 -5.70 -4.75 -4.22
CA SER A 134 -5.31 -5.14 -5.58
C SER A 134 -3.81 -5.49 -5.69
N MET A 135 -2.94 -4.82 -4.93
CA MET A 135 -1.52 -5.18 -4.85
C MET A 135 -1.33 -6.54 -4.18
N VAL A 136 -1.95 -6.74 -3.01
CA VAL A 136 -1.78 -7.97 -2.22
C VAL A 136 -2.32 -9.18 -2.99
N MET A 137 -3.53 -9.08 -3.53
CA MET A 137 -4.11 -10.12 -4.37
C MET A 137 -3.34 -10.30 -5.67
N GLY A 138 -2.83 -9.22 -6.28
CA GLY A 138 -1.97 -9.26 -7.46
C GLY A 138 -0.69 -10.07 -7.23
N LEU A 139 -0.08 -9.93 -6.04
CA LEU A 139 1.12 -10.68 -5.67
C LEU A 139 0.82 -12.17 -5.46
N TYR A 140 -0.33 -12.50 -4.85
CA TYR A 140 -0.84 -13.86 -4.74
C TYR A 140 -1.11 -14.48 -6.13
N VAL A 141 -1.83 -13.77 -7.00
CA VAL A 141 -2.10 -14.20 -8.37
C VAL A 141 -0.80 -14.41 -9.14
N ALA A 142 0.18 -13.52 -8.97
CA ALA A 142 1.48 -13.64 -9.61
C ALA A 142 2.20 -14.92 -9.18
N ALA A 143 2.13 -15.30 -7.90
CA ALA A 143 2.69 -16.56 -7.40
C ALA A 143 2.03 -17.77 -8.06
N VAL A 144 0.69 -17.80 -8.08
CA VAL A 144 -0.11 -18.87 -8.68
C VAL A 144 0.22 -19.04 -10.16
N VAL A 145 0.16 -17.94 -10.92
CA VAL A 145 0.45 -17.97 -12.37
C VAL A 145 1.89 -18.39 -12.60
N ARG A 146 2.86 -17.87 -11.83
CA ARG A 146 4.28 -18.16 -12.01
C ARG A 146 4.62 -19.64 -11.80
N ILE A 147 4.05 -20.25 -10.76
CA ILE A 147 4.35 -21.63 -10.35
C ILE A 147 3.54 -22.63 -11.19
N LEU A 148 2.26 -22.34 -11.42
CA LEU A 148 1.33 -23.27 -12.06
C LEU A 148 1.10 -22.97 -13.55
N HIS A 149 1.94 -22.17 -14.20
CA HIS A 149 1.76 -21.76 -15.61
C HIS A 149 1.52 -22.93 -16.59
N SER A 150 2.04 -24.13 -16.31
CA SER A 150 1.79 -25.33 -17.12
C SER A 150 0.37 -25.91 -16.94
N GLN A 151 -0.27 -25.67 -15.79
CA GLN A 151 -1.60 -26.17 -15.42
C GLN A 151 -2.70 -25.15 -15.75
N LYS A 152 -2.86 -24.86 -17.05
CA LYS A 152 -3.71 -23.75 -17.55
C LYS A 152 -5.13 -23.71 -16.96
N LYS A 153 -5.78 -24.88 -16.81
CA LYS A 153 -7.14 -24.97 -16.24
C LYS A 153 -7.18 -24.50 -14.78
N ILE A 154 -6.25 -24.97 -13.95
CA ILE A 154 -6.16 -24.58 -12.54
C ILE A 154 -5.88 -23.08 -12.41
N VAL A 155 -4.92 -22.56 -13.20
CA VAL A 155 -4.60 -21.13 -13.22
C VAL A 155 -5.83 -20.30 -13.60
N ALA A 156 -6.55 -20.69 -14.65
CA ALA A 156 -7.75 -19.97 -15.09
C ALA A 156 -8.86 -19.96 -14.02
N THR A 157 -9.06 -21.10 -13.32
CA THR A 157 -10.04 -21.19 -12.23
C THR A 157 -9.64 -20.29 -11.05
N LEU A 158 -8.39 -20.36 -10.60
CA LEU A 158 -7.91 -19.56 -9.46
C LEU A 158 -7.90 -18.06 -9.79
N LEU A 159 -7.50 -17.69 -11.01
CA LEU A 159 -7.51 -16.32 -11.47
C LEU A 159 -8.94 -15.77 -11.53
N THR A 160 -9.85 -16.51 -12.16
CA THR A 160 -11.27 -16.12 -12.24
C THR A 160 -11.88 -15.98 -10.85
N GLY A 161 -11.64 -16.95 -9.96
CA GLY A 161 -12.10 -16.89 -8.58
C GLY A 161 -11.56 -15.68 -7.81
N SER A 162 -10.27 -15.36 -7.99
CA SER A 162 -9.64 -14.18 -7.38
C SER A 162 -10.23 -12.87 -7.89
N LEU A 163 -10.47 -12.77 -9.20
CA LEU A 163 -11.09 -11.58 -9.81
C LEU A 163 -12.54 -11.40 -9.37
N LEU A 164 -13.31 -12.49 -9.29
CA LEU A 164 -14.69 -12.46 -8.79
C LEU A 164 -14.76 -12.06 -7.31
N TYR A 165 -13.85 -12.59 -6.49
CA TYR A 165 -13.73 -12.19 -5.09
C TYR A 165 -13.39 -10.71 -4.97
N PHE A 166 -12.37 -10.24 -5.71
CA PHE A 166 -11.96 -8.83 -5.72
C PHE A 166 -13.14 -7.93 -6.11
N ALA A 167 -13.85 -8.24 -7.20
CA ALA A 167 -15.01 -7.47 -7.64
C ALA A 167 -16.12 -7.44 -6.58
N THR A 168 -16.36 -8.56 -5.90
CA THR A 168 -17.36 -8.65 -4.82
C THR A 168 -16.94 -7.83 -3.60
N HIS A 169 -15.67 -7.89 -3.21
CA HIS A 169 -15.12 -7.13 -2.09
C HIS A 169 -15.12 -5.63 -2.37
N VAL A 170 -14.74 -5.21 -3.58
CA VAL A 170 -14.81 -3.80 -4.01
C VAL A 170 -16.26 -3.30 -3.98
N ARG A 171 -17.21 -4.11 -4.45
CA ARG A 171 -18.63 -3.76 -4.35
C ARG A 171 -19.07 -3.61 -2.90
N LEU A 172 -18.61 -4.47 -1.99
CA LEU A 172 -18.91 -4.36 -0.57
C LEU A 172 -18.35 -3.05 0.02
N LEU A 173 -17.08 -2.74 -0.25
CA LEU A 173 -16.44 -1.48 0.16
C LEU A 173 -17.17 -0.24 -0.37
N ALA A 174 -17.75 -0.31 -1.57
CA ALA A 174 -18.47 0.80 -2.18
C ALA A 174 -19.88 1.04 -1.60
N THR A 175 -20.51 0.02 -1.01
CA THR A 175 -21.93 0.07 -0.59
C THR A 175 -22.19 0.56 0.83
N GLY A 176 -21.17 0.91 1.61
CA GLY A 176 -21.34 1.30 3.01
C GLY A 176 -20.18 2.06 3.62
N VAL A 177 -20.23 2.22 4.94
CA VAL A 177 -19.07 2.66 5.73
C VAL A 177 -18.02 1.56 5.62
N VAL A 178 -16.82 1.94 5.20
CA VAL A 178 -15.72 1.00 5.01
C VAL A 178 -15.35 0.37 6.35
N ASP A 179 -15.54 -0.95 6.45
CA ASP A 179 -15.10 -1.73 7.60
C ASP A 179 -13.59 -1.98 7.47
N TYR A 180 -12.81 -1.17 8.19
CA TYR A 180 -11.35 -1.23 8.19
C TYR A 180 -10.84 -2.59 8.67
N ASP A 181 -11.39 -3.12 9.77
CA ASP A 181 -10.92 -4.37 10.38
C ASP A 181 -11.17 -5.55 9.44
N TYR A 182 -12.33 -5.58 8.79
CA TYR A 182 -12.62 -6.57 7.76
C TYR A 182 -11.68 -6.43 6.55
N ASN A 183 -11.48 -5.22 6.04
CA ASN A 183 -10.56 -4.98 4.92
C ASN A 183 -9.12 -5.41 5.24
N MET A 184 -8.64 -5.10 6.45
CA MET A 184 -7.32 -5.52 6.92
C MET A 184 -7.22 -7.03 7.09
N THR A 185 -8.26 -7.68 7.62
CA THR A 185 -8.32 -9.14 7.73
C THR A 185 -8.16 -9.81 6.36
N VAL A 186 -8.88 -9.32 5.35
CA VAL A 186 -8.78 -9.84 3.97
C VAL A 186 -7.38 -9.63 3.40
N ASN A 187 -6.79 -8.45 3.58
CA ASN A 187 -5.41 -8.16 3.15
C ASN A 187 -4.40 -9.10 3.83
N VAL A 188 -4.50 -9.30 5.14
CA VAL A 188 -3.61 -10.19 5.89
C VAL A 188 -3.74 -11.64 5.43
N ILE A 189 -4.96 -12.13 5.15
CA ILE A 189 -5.18 -13.50 4.66
C ILE A 189 -4.51 -13.70 3.29
N PHE A 190 -4.82 -12.85 2.30
CA PHE A 190 -4.21 -12.97 0.97
C PHE A 190 -2.70 -12.75 1.02
N GLY A 191 -2.24 -11.80 1.84
CA GLY A 191 -0.82 -11.52 2.06
C GLY A 191 -0.09 -12.72 2.66
N ALA A 192 -0.64 -13.36 3.68
CA ALA A 192 -0.05 -14.53 4.32
C ALA A 192 -0.01 -15.74 3.38
N VAL A 193 -1.11 -16.03 2.68
CA VAL A 193 -1.18 -17.13 1.71
C VAL A 193 -0.19 -16.90 0.56
N GLY A 194 -0.19 -15.70 -0.03
CA GLY A 194 0.75 -15.33 -1.09
C GLY A 194 2.21 -15.41 -0.63
N SER A 195 2.51 -14.90 0.56
CA SER A 195 3.84 -14.96 1.18
C SER A 195 4.30 -16.40 1.39
N PHE A 196 3.43 -17.28 1.88
CA PHE A 196 3.74 -18.69 2.05
C PHE A 196 4.10 -19.37 0.71
N ILE A 197 3.29 -19.12 -0.34
CA ILE A 197 3.56 -19.67 -1.68
C ILE A 197 4.92 -19.17 -2.21
N TRP A 198 5.21 -17.88 -2.06
CA TRP A 198 6.49 -17.30 -2.48
C TRP A 198 7.68 -17.84 -1.69
N LEU A 199 7.53 -18.08 -0.38
CA LEU A 199 8.57 -18.70 0.46
C LEU A 199 8.86 -20.13 0.02
N VAL A 200 7.82 -20.94 -0.21
CA VAL A 200 7.97 -22.31 -0.72
C VAL A 200 8.69 -22.31 -2.07
N TYR A 201 8.31 -21.38 -2.97
CA TYR A 201 8.94 -21.26 -4.27
C TYR A 201 10.40 -20.80 -4.19
N ALA A 202 10.71 -19.83 -3.34
CA ALA A 202 12.07 -19.37 -3.08
C ALA A 202 12.94 -20.51 -2.49
N GLY A 203 12.40 -21.29 -1.55
CA GLY A 203 13.05 -22.46 -0.99
C GLY A 203 13.33 -23.54 -2.04
N TYR A 204 12.37 -23.82 -2.91
CA TYR A 204 12.54 -24.73 -4.04
C TYR A 204 13.65 -24.27 -5.01
N LEU A 205 13.70 -22.98 -5.34
CA LEU A 205 14.75 -22.42 -6.18
C LEU A 205 16.13 -22.48 -5.50
N SER A 206 16.18 -22.17 -4.19
CA SER A 206 17.39 -22.23 -3.38
C SER A 206 17.97 -23.64 -3.32
N ALA A 207 17.13 -24.66 -3.11
CA ALA A 207 17.52 -26.07 -3.12
C ALA A 207 18.11 -26.53 -4.48
N ARG A 208 17.82 -25.80 -5.55
CA ARG A 208 18.37 -26.03 -6.90
C ARG A 208 19.57 -25.13 -7.24
N GLY A 209 20.15 -24.46 -6.24
CA GLY A 209 21.34 -23.63 -6.39
C GLY A 209 21.09 -22.23 -6.95
N SER A 210 19.83 -21.77 -7.02
CA SER A 210 19.53 -20.42 -7.51
C SER A 210 19.89 -19.36 -6.47
N ARG A 211 20.91 -18.55 -6.76
CA ARG A 211 21.33 -17.45 -5.88
C ARG A 211 20.31 -16.30 -5.82
N TYR A 212 19.56 -16.06 -6.91
CA TYR A 212 18.57 -14.98 -6.97
C TYR A 212 17.34 -15.23 -6.08
N SER A 213 17.08 -16.48 -5.70
CA SER A 213 16.00 -16.87 -4.78
C SER A 213 16.08 -16.18 -3.41
N SER A 214 17.29 -15.85 -2.95
CA SER A 214 17.55 -15.12 -1.71
C SER A 214 16.84 -13.76 -1.66
N ARG A 215 16.66 -13.10 -2.82
CA ARG A 215 15.95 -11.81 -2.90
C ARG A 215 14.48 -11.94 -2.56
N MET A 216 13.82 -13.01 -3.02
CA MET A 216 12.43 -13.29 -2.67
C MET A 216 12.30 -13.70 -1.20
N LEU A 217 13.26 -14.50 -0.69
CA LEU A 217 13.29 -14.83 0.74
C LEU A 217 13.37 -13.56 1.61
N TRP A 218 14.34 -12.67 1.31
CA TRP A 218 14.45 -11.40 2.02
C TRP A 218 13.22 -10.52 1.85
N PHE A 219 12.67 -10.43 0.64
CA PHE A 219 11.44 -9.68 0.41
C PHE A 219 10.30 -10.16 1.32
N VAL A 220 10.02 -11.47 1.37
CA VAL A 220 8.94 -12.00 2.19
C VAL A 220 9.25 -11.89 3.69
N THR A 221 10.47 -12.20 4.12
CA THR A 221 10.85 -12.09 5.54
C THR A 221 10.81 -10.64 6.01
N CYS A 222 11.35 -9.69 5.25
CA CYS A 222 11.26 -8.27 5.60
C CYS A 222 9.80 -7.78 5.58
N SER A 223 8.98 -8.20 4.62
CA SER A 223 7.54 -7.90 4.59
C SER A 223 6.83 -8.37 5.86
N ALA A 224 7.12 -9.60 6.31
CA ALA A 224 6.56 -10.16 7.52
C ALA A 224 7.03 -9.43 8.79
N VAL A 225 8.29 -9.00 8.83
CA VAL A 225 8.86 -8.23 9.96
C VAL A 225 8.23 -6.85 10.08
N VAL A 226 7.92 -6.18 8.95
CA VAL A 226 7.32 -4.84 8.98
C VAL A 226 5.80 -4.88 9.12
N LEU A 227 5.12 -5.96 8.73
CA LEU A 227 3.65 -6.09 8.81
C LEU A 227 3.05 -5.70 10.18
N PRO A 228 3.64 -6.06 11.34
CA PRO A 228 3.11 -5.62 12.63
C PRO A 228 2.98 -4.10 12.75
N LEU A 229 3.84 -3.31 12.10
CA LEU A 229 3.74 -1.85 12.12
C LEU A 229 2.44 -1.32 11.50
N GLU A 230 1.84 -2.08 10.59
CA GLU A 230 0.53 -1.76 10.01
C GLU A 230 -0.61 -2.00 11.01
N LEU A 231 -0.45 -2.98 11.89
CA LEU A 231 -1.46 -3.40 12.86
C LEU A 231 -1.32 -2.66 14.19
N LEU A 232 -0.17 -2.07 14.45
CA LEU A 232 0.09 -1.24 15.62
C LEU A 232 -0.58 0.12 15.47
N ASP A 233 -0.95 0.71 16.61
CA ASP A 233 -1.72 1.95 16.66
C ASP A 233 -1.14 2.92 17.71
N PHE A 234 0.11 3.34 17.51
CA PHE A 234 0.77 4.31 18.40
C PHE A 234 0.59 5.76 17.90
N PRO A 235 0.54 6.76 18.80
CA PRO A 235 0.34 8.16 18.42
C PRO A 235 1.53 8.75 17.65
N PRO A 236 1.31 9.77 16.78
CA PRO A 236 2.33 10.31 15.92
C PRO A 236 3.47 10.97 16.71
N VAL A 237 4.65 10.39 16.60
CA VAL A 237 5.90 10.95 17.10
C VAL A 237 6.21 12.22 16.30
N ARG A 238 6.58 13.29 17.02
CA ARG A 238 6.76 14.64 16.45
C ARG A 238 5.55 15.13 15.64
N ARG A 239 4.34 14.67 15.97
CA ARG A 239 3.06 15.09 15.34
C ARG A 239 2.95 14.74 13.85
N ALA A 240 3.78 13.82 13.37
CA ALA A 240 3.81 13.40 11.96
C ALA A 240 3.95 11.88 11.78
N TRP A 241 4.82 11.21 12.56
CA TRP A 241 5.19 9.80 12.34
C TRP A 241 4.44 8.87 13.29
N ASP A 242 3.37 8.24 12.82
CA ASP A 242 2.65 7.19 13.52
C ASP A 242 3.10 5.79 13.05
N ALA A 243 2.45 4.74 13.57
CA ALA A 243 2.73 3.35 13.21
C ALA A 243 2.61 3.11 11.70
N HIS A 244 1.54 3.62 11.12
CA HIS A 244 1.24 3.47 9.70
C HIS A 244 2.28 4.17 8.81
N ALA A 245 2.65 5.43 9.10
CA ALA A 245 3.71 6.13 8.36
C ALA A 245 5.07 5.38 8.42
N VAL A 246 5.38 4.75 9.55
CA VAL A 246 6.60 3.94 9.71
C VAL A 246 6.51 2.63 8.92
N TRP A 247 5.32 2.01 8.85
CA TRP A 247 5.08 0.87 7.96
C TRP A 247 5.31 1.23 6.49
N HIS A 248 4.72 2.34 6.01
CA HIS A 248 4.96 2.88 4.67
C HIS A 248 6.45 3.09 4.41
N LEU A 249 7.17 3.72 5.34
CA LEU A 249 8.60 3.98 5.16
C LEU A 249 9.42 2.69 5.09
N SER A 250 9.07 1.72 5.94
CA SER A 250 9.78 0.45 6.04
C SER A 250 9.55 -0.46 4.83
N THR A 251 8.44 -0.28 4.11
CA THR A 251 8.12 -1.04 2.89
C THR A 251 8.77 -0.46 1.63
N ALA A 252 9.18 0.81 1.64
CA ALA A 252 9.77 1.49 0.47
C ALA A 252 10.99 0.79 -0.18
N PRO A 253 11.88 0.10 0.55
CA PRO A 253 12.97 -0.66 -0.06
C PRO A 253 12.55 -2.01 -0.66
N LEU A 254 11.40 -2.57 -0.27
CA LEU A 254 10.97 -3.91 -0.65
C LEU A 254 10.77 -4.10 -2.17
N PRO A 255 10.23 -3.14 -2.93
CA PRO A 255 10.19 -3.21 -4.40
C PRO A 255 11.56 -3.49 -5.03
N LEU A 256 12.65 -2.94 -4.45
CA LEU A 256 14.00 -3.16 -4.97
C LEU A 256 14.39 -4.64 -4.92
N LEU A 257 14.08 -5.32 -3.82
CA LEU A 257 14.31 -6.77 -3.67
C LEU A 257 13.42 -7.57 -4.61
N PHE A 258 12.12 -7.26 -4.62
CA PHE A 258 11.11 -7.98 -5.37
C PHE A 258 11.36 -7.94 -6.88
N TYR A 259 11.51 -6.75 -7.47
CA TYR A 259 11.70 -6.65 -8.92
C TYR A 259 13.06 -7.15 -9.37
N GLN A 260 14.09 -7.07 -8.53
CA GLN A 260 15.38 -7.70 -8.82
C GLN A 260 15.24 -9.23 -8.87
N PHE A 261 14.40 -9.83 -8.03
CA PHE A 261 14.03 -11.24 -8.17
C PHE A 261 13.30 -11.50 -9.50
N VAL A 262 12.27 -10.71 -9.80
CA VAL A 262 11.47 -10.86 -11.04
C VAL A 262 12.33 -10.79 -12.29
N ILE A 263 13.21 -9.80 -12.38
CA ILE A 263 14.11 -9.61 -13.53
C ILE A 263 15.02 -10.82 -13.72
N GLU A 264 15.67 -11.31 -12.65
CA GLU A 264 16.54 -12.48 -12.78
C GLU A 264 15.79 -13.78 -13.03
N ASP A 265 14.57 -13.91 -12.51
CA ASP A 265 13.71 -15.04 -12.78
C ASP A 265 13.26 -15.09 -14.26
N LEU A 266 12.99 -13.93 -14.86
CA LEU A 266 12.72 -13.80 -16.28
C LEU A 266 13.96 -14.15 -17.13
N ARG A 267 15.15 -13.64 -16.77
CA ARG A 267 16.42 -14.00 -17.43
C ARG A 267 16.67 -15.50 -17.39
N TYR A 268 16.52 -16.11 -16.22
CA TYR A 268 16.71 -17.55 -16.02
C TYR A 268 15.75 -18.35 -16.88
N THR A 269 14.47 -18.00 -16.88
CA THR A 269 13.44 -18.69 -17.67
C THR A 269 13.68 -18.56 -19.17
N GLN A 270 14.11 -17.39 -19.65
CA GLN A 270 14.48 -17.17 -21.04
C GLN A 270 15.67 -18.03 -21.45
N SER A 271 16.76 -18.00 -20.67
CA SER A 271 17.97 -18.77 -20.97
C SER A 271 17.74 -20.28 -21.05
N ARG A 272 16.75 -20.82 -20.32
CA ARG A 272 16.39 -22.24 -20.36
C ARG A 272 15.57 -22.59 -21.59
N GLN A 273 14.69 -21.71 -22.05
CA GLN A 273 13.93 -21.93 -23.26
C GLN A 273 14.82 -21.84 -24.50
N ASP A 274 15.76 -20.90 -24.53
CA ASP A 274 16.70 -20.75 -25.64
C ASP A 274 17.65 -21.95 -25.76
N LYS A 275 17.84 -22.74 -24.68
CA LYS A 275 18.60 -24.01 -24.69
C LYS A 275 17.77 -25.23 -25.12
N LEU A 276 16.44 -25.10 -25.19
CA LEU A 276 15.52 -26.18 -25.58
C LEU A 276 15.06 -26.05 -27.04
N LEU A 277 15.33 -24.90 -27.67
CA LEU A 277 15.15 -24.62 -29.10
C LEU A 277 16.46 -24.87 -29.85
#